data_AF-A0A349NZY7-F1
#
_entry.id   AF-A0A349NZY7-F1
#
_cell.length_a   1.000
_cell.length_b   1.000
_cell.length_c   1.000
_cell.angle_alpha   90.00
_cell.angle_beta   90.00
_cell.angle_gamma   90.00
#
_symmetry.space_group_name_H-M   'P 1'
#
loop_
_entity.id
_entity.type
_entity.pdbx_description
1 polymer ?
#
loop_
_entity_poly.entity_id
_entity_poly.type
_entity_poly.pdbx_seq_one_letter_code
_entity_poly.pdbx_strand_id
1 'polypeptide(L)'
;MIIKNTFSAVVSVLIFSVALFATSATAMASGPALDSIDIATVPTKVIYTVGESLDITGLVVLGNYSDYSSAPEVVVLGDVTGFDSSTPAVGQILTVTIGGKTDTYTITVNAAPVVVPVLSSIQIATPASKLTYTVGESLDITGLTVVGTYSDTSTSTMVVVAGDITGFSSSAPAVGQILTVTIGGKTTTYTITVNAVPAPTPAPAPAPASGGSGGGGGGIITPPPARMQTIYPDGRIVYTDTLGGSGTPTTTPSLGEVLGASTFRFTRGLALGSRGEEVTELQNRLIALGLLNVEATGYFGKLTKAAVMKFQEMNGLEQVGNVGPKTRALLNSGVAVGTGSGATIPGCAVGNKFNTVTGQTCSVPAVVAGATIPGCAVGNKFNTVSGQACPVQ
;
A
#
# COMPACT_ATOMS: atom_id res chain seq x y z
N MET A 1 51.85 30.72 -58.99
CA MET A 1 50.69 31.52 -59.41
C MET A 1 49.48 31.08 -58.60
N ILE A 2 49.35 31.59 -57.38
CA ILE A 2 48.20 31.35 -56.51
C ILE A 2 47.94 32.68 -55.84
N ILE A 3 46.78 33.28 -56.10
CA ILE A 3 45.99 34.08 -55.17
C ILE A 3 44.57 34.15 -55.75
N LYS A 4 43.61 33.64 -54.99
CA LYS A 4 42.18 33.86 -55.17
C LYS A 4 41.78 35.08 -54.33
N ASN A 5 40.98 35.95 -54.95
CA ASN A 5 40.03 36.91 -54.35
C ASN A 5 39.29 36.27 -53.14
N THR A 6 38.86 36.97 -52.07
CA THR A 6 37.96 38.13 -52.08
C THR A 6 37.83 38.75 -50.66
N PHE A 7 37.87 40.09 -50.58
CA PHE A 7 37.17 41.07 -49.72
C PHE A 7 36.98 40.94 -48.18
N SER A 8 37.38 42.06 -47.53
CA SER A 8 36.67 42.81 -46.46
C SER A 8 37.11 42.62 -45.00
N ALA A 9 38.02 43.47 -44.53
CA ALA A 9 38.13 43.90 -43.13
C ALA A 9 38.60 45.37 -43.09
N VAL A 10 37.87 46.19 -42.34
CA VAL A 10 37.92 47.66 -42.32
C VAL A 10 38.41 48.11 -40.94
N VAL A 11 39.56 48.83 -40.92
CA VAL A 11 39.86 50.08 -40.14
C VAL A 11 40.03 49.94 -38.62
N SER A 12 40.92 50.64 -37.90
CA SER A 12 42.15 51.40 -38.16
C SER A 12 42.74 51.71 -36.78
N VAL A 13 44.06 51.60 -36.66
CA VAL A 13 44.84 52.15 -35.55
C VAL A 13 45.08 53.64 -35.84
N LEU A 14 44.84 54.54 -34.89
CA LEU A 14 45.43 55.88 -34.92
C LEU A 14 45.87 56.32 -33.52
N ILE A 15 47.12 56.77 -33.46
CA ILE A 15 47.89 57.19 -32.29
C ILE A 15 47.80 58.73 -32.22
N PHE A 16 47.70 59.34 -31.04
CA PHE A 16 48.10 60.74 -30.84
C PHE A 16 48.75 60.93 -29.47
N SER A 17 49.98 61.45 -29.47
CA SER A 17 50.76 61.82 -28.29
C SER A 17 50.56 63.30 -27.94
N VAL A 18 50.47 63.63 -26.65
CA VAL A 18 50.74 64.97 -26.09
C VAL A 18 51.52 64.81 -24.78
N ALA A 19 52.50 65.69 -24.56
CA ALA A 19 53.55 65.60 -23.54
C ALA A 19 53.33 66.52 -22.31
N LEU A 20 53.99 66.12 -21.22
CA LEU A 20 54.74 66.91 -20.23
C LEU A 20 54.07 67.52 -18.96
N PHE A 21 54.42 66.89 -17.82
CA PHE A 21 54.65 67.35 -16.42
C PHE A 21 53.59 68.15 -15.64
N ALA A 22 53.03 67.48 -14.63
CA ALA A 22 52.71 68.08 -13.33
C ALA A 22 53.06 67.09 -12.20
N THR A 23 54.03 67.45 -11.36
CA THR A 23 54.25 66.78 -10.07
C THR A 23 53.23 67.34 -9.09
N SER A 24 52.17 66.59 -8.81
CA SER A 24 51.24 66.88 -7.72
C SER A 24 50.61 65.57 -7.25
N ALA A 25 50.75 65.30 -5.96
CA ALA A 25 50.26 64.14 -5.20
C ALA A 25 49.28 63.22 -5.93
N THR A 26 49.70 61.99 -6.25
CA THR A 26 48.76 60.91 -6.56
C THR A 26 48.00 60.55 -5.29
N ALA A 27 46.89 61.25 -5.08
CA ALA A 27 45.77 60.68 -4.35
C ALA A 27 45.49 59.29 -4.95
N MET A 28 45.48 58.27 -4.12
CA MET A 28 45.00 56.94 -4.49
C MET A 28 43.55 57.14 -4.96
N ALA A 29 43.33 57.22 -6.27
CA ALA A 29 41.99 57.19 -6.83
C ALA A 29 41.44 55.80 -6.49
N SER A 30 40.65 55.70 -5.42
CA SER A 30 39.85 54.52 -5.17
C SER A 30 38.98 54.33 -6.41
N GLY A 31 39.08 53.17 -7.06
CA GLY A 31 38.22 52.83 -8.19
C GLY A 31 36.73 52.98 -7.83
N PRO A 32 35.83 52.92 -8.83
CA PRO A 32 34.41 53.09 -8.58
C PRO A 32 33.94 52.01 -7.58
N ALA A 33 33.20 52.44 -6.55
CA ALA A 33 32.67 51.55 -5.52
C ALA A 33 31.47 50.76 -6.06
N LEU A 34 31.32 49.51 -5.62
CA LEU A 34 30.18 48.64 -5.95
C LEU A 34 28.92 49.11 -5.20
N ASP A 35 27.87 49.46 -5.95
CA ASP A 35 26.62 49.99 -5.42
C ASP A 35 25.54 48.92 -5.28
N SER A 36 25.41 48.02 -6.26
CA SER A 36 24.49 46.87 -6.22
C SER A 36 25.00 45.71 -7.08
N ILE A 37 24.36 44.55 -6.92
CA ILE A 37 24.51 43.43 -7.86
C ILE A 37 23.15 43.02 -8.39
N ASP A 38 23.11 42.53 -9.62
CA ASP A 38 21.92 41.95 -10.26
C ASP A 38 22.26 40.58 -10.86
N ILE A 39 21.43 39.58 -10.59
CA ILE A 39 21.50 38.28 -11.25
C ILE A 39 20.93 38.43 -12.67
N ALA A 40 21.82 38.55 -13.65
CA ALA A 40 21.45 38.65 -15.06
C ALA A 40 20.97 37.30 -15.62
N THR A 41 21.58 36.21 -15.16
CA THR A 41 21.22 34.84 -15.58
C THR A 41 21.28 33.91 -14.38
N VAL A 42 20.18 33.20 -14.10
CA VAL A 42 20.14 32.16 -13.07
C VAL A 42 20.92 30.91 -13.50
N PRO A 43 21.37 30.05 -12.57
CA PRO A 43 22.10 28.83 -12.92
C PRO A 43 21.28 27.91 -13.85
N THR A 44 21.97 27.09 -14.64
CA THR A 44 21.31 26.14 -15.54
C THR A 44 20.52 25.05 -14.79
N LYS A 45 20.91 24.77 -13.54
CA LYS A 45 20.21 23.87 -12.63
C LYS A 45 19.56 24.66 -11.50
N VAL A 46 18.23 24.70 -11.49
CA VAL A 46 17.40 25.29 -10.41
C VAL A 46 16.44 24.27 -9.80
N ILE A 47 16.53 23.01 -10.23
CA ILE A 47 15.75 21.89 -9.74
C ILE A 47 16.74 20.81 -9.28
N TYR A 48 16.62 20.42 -8.01
CA TYR A 48 17.47 19.44 -7.35
C TYR A 48 16.63 18.29 -6.80
N THR A 49 17.28 17.19 -6.46
CA THR A 49 16.72 16.16 -5.57
C THR A 49 17.37 16.21 -4.20
N VAL A 50 16.66 15.75 -3.16
CA VAL A 50 17.21 15.63 -1.80
C VAL A 50 18.58 14.94 -1.81
N GLY A 51 19.56 15.55 -1.12
CA GLY A 51 20.94 15.06 -1.02
C GLY A 51 21.89 15.49 -2.13
N GLU A 52 21.43 16.23 -3.15
CA GLU A 52 22.31 16.78 -4.17
C GLU A 52 23.09 18.01 -3.68
N SER A 53 24.24 18.25 -4.32
CA SER A 53 25.06 19.44 -4.12
C SER A 53 24.62 20.59 -5.01
N LEU A 54 24.82 21.82 -4.53
CA LEU A 54 24.59 23.05 -5.29
C LEU A 54 25.48 23.11 -6.53
N ASP A 55 24.90 23.52 -7.65
CA ASP A 55 25.59 23.75 -8.92
C ASP A 55 25.27 25.17 -9.40
N ILE A 56 26.30 26.01 -9.47
CA ILE A 56 26.20 27.42 -9.89
C ILE A 56 26.55 27.63 -11.37
N THR A 57 26.70 26.55 -12.15
CA THR A 57 27.10 26.64 -13.56
C THR A 57 26.07 27.44 -14.37
N GLY A 58 26.56 28.48 -15.06
CA GLY A 58 25.73 29.39 -15.86
C GLY A 58 25.15 30.57 -15.10
N LEU A 59 25.41 30.69 -13.79
CA LEU A 59 25.10 31.89 -13.03
C LEU A 59 25.92 33.06 -13.56
N VAL A 60 25.24 34.16 -13.93
CA VAL A 60 25.88 35.42 -14.33
C VAL A 60 25.34 36.53 -13.45
N VAL A 61 26.25 37.21 -12.74
CA VAL A 61 25.93 38.35 -11.88
C VAL A 61 26.64 39.58 -12.43
N LEU A 62 25.92 40.69 -12.52
CA LEU A 62 26.46 42.00 -12.90
C LEU A 62 26.59 42.86 -11.65
N GLY A 63 27.76 43.46 -11.45
CA GLY A 63 27.97 44.53 -10.48
C GLY A 63 27.66 45.88 -11.11
N ASN A 64 26.88 46.71 -10.43
CA ASN A 64 26.66 48.11 -10.79
C ASN A 64 27.45 49.01 -9.87
N TYR A 65 28.17 49.96 -10.45
CA TYR A 65 29.13 50.78 -9.71
C TYR A 65 28.71 52.26 -9.67
N SER A 66 29.28 52.97 -8.71
CA SER A 66 29.04 54.42 -8.46
C SER A 66 29.40 55.35 -9.63
N ASP A 67 30.14 54.87 -10.63
CA ASP A 67 30.40 55.59 -11.88
C ASP A 67 29.36 55.28 -12.98
N TYR A 68 28.25 54.63 -12.63
CA TYR A 68 27.19 54.17 -13.53
C TYR A 68 27.62 53.10 -14.54
N SER A 69 28.80 52.48 -14.35
CA SER A 69 29.21 51.32 -15.13
C SER A 69 28.63 50.02 -14.58
N SER A 70 28.57 49.00 -15.45
CA SER A 70 28.22 47.63 -15.06
C SER A 70 29.21 46.64 -15.63
N ALA A 71 29.64 45.66 -14.83
CA ALA A 71 30.58 44.62 -15.25
C ALA A 71 30.22 43.25 -14.65
N PRO A 72 30.55 42.13 -15.31
CA PRO A 72 30.33 40.81 -14.76
C PRO A 72 31.23 40.55 -13.54
N GLU A 73 30.62 40.05 -12.48
CA GLU A 73 31.30 39.65 -11.25
C GLU A 73 31.57 38.14 -11.25
N VAL A 74 32.74 37.76 -10.72
CA VAL A 74 33.09 36.34 -10.57
C VAL A 74 32.43 35.81 -9.30
N VAL A 75 31.51 34.86 -9.46
CA VAL A 75 30.82 34.21 -8.34
C VAL A 75 31.47 32.86 -8.03
N VAL A 76 31.76 32.61 -6.76
CA VAL A 76 32.19 31.31 -6.26
C VAL A 76 31.12 30.68 -5.36
N LEU A 77 31.21 29.37 -5.11
CA LEU A 77 30.25 28.66 -4.27
C LEU A 77 30.09 29.26 -2.87
N GLY A 78 31.15 29.87 -2.32
CA GLY A 78 31.11 30.53 -1.01
C GLY A 78 30.26 31.79 -0.95
N ASP A 79 29.95 32.40 -2.11
CA ASP A 79 29.14 33.62 -2.21
C ASP A 79 27.64 33.30 -2.18
N VAL A 80 27.26 32.02 -2.31
CA VAL A 80 25.86 31.57 -2.37
C VAL A 80 25.46 30.91 -1.06
N THR A 81 24.40 31.42 -0.45
CA THR A 81 23.87 30.94 0.83
C THR A 81 22.39 30.58 0.70
N GLY A 82 21.84 29.83 1.66
CA GLY A 82 20.42 29.46 1.68
C GLY A 82 20.06 28.14 1.00
N PHE A 83 21.04 27.44 0.41
CA PHE A 83 20.84 26.10 -0.14
C PHE A 83 20.75 25.05 0.96
N ASP A 84 19.63 24.32 1.01
CA ASP A 84 19.42 23.16 1.87
C ASP A 84 18.72 22.04 1.08
N SER A 85 19.46 20.98 0.77
CA SER A 85 18.93 19.80 0.08
C SER A 85 18.59 18.64 1.02
N SER A 86 18.53 18.86 2.34
CA SER A 86 18.22 17.79 3.30
C SER A 86 16.75 17.35 3.28
N THR A 87 15.85 18.25 2.88
CA THR A 87 14.41 18.00 2.78
C THR A 87 13.82 18.59 1.50
N PRO A 88 12.70 18.06 0.99
CA PRO A 88 12.04 18.63 -0.19
C PRO A 88 11.49 20.03 0.12
N ALA A 89 11.77 20.98 -0.76
CA ALA A 89 11.36 22.38 -0.60
C ALA A 89 11.08 23.01 -1.97
N VAL A 90 9.93 23.67 -2.12
CA VAL A 90 9.59 24.43 -3.32
C VAL A 90 9.82 25.91 -3.04
N GLY A 91 10.51 26.61 -3.94
CA GLY A 91 10.76 28.05 -3.81
C GLY A 91 11.78 28.40 -2.72
N GLN A 92 12.76 27.51 -2.47
CA GLN A 92 13.85 27.81 -1.55
C GLN A 92 14.68 28.98 -2.12
N ILE A 93 14.89 30.01 -1.29
CA ILE A 93 15.57 31.25 -1.69
C ILE A 93 17.06 31.09 -1.45
N LEU A 94 17.86 31.27 -2.51
CA LEU A 94 19.30 31.37 -2.44
C LEU A 94 19.71 32.83 -2.56
N THR A 95 20.66 33.24 -1.72
CA THR A 95 21.20 34.61 -1.68
C THR A 95 22.63 34.58 -2.17
N VAL A 96 22.92 35.35 -3.21
CA VAL A 96 24.27 35.60 -3.73
C VAL A 96 24.80 36.87 -3.08
N THR A 97 26.01 36.84 -2.51
CA THR A 97 26.61 37.99 -1.82
C THR A 97 27.99 38.31 -2.40
N ILE A 98 28.16 39.52 -2.94
CA ILE A 98 29.45 39.99 -3.51
C ILE A 98 29.70 41.41 -2.99
N GLY A 99 30.87 41.64 -2.38
CA GLY A 99 31.22 42.96 -1.85
C GLY A 99 30.22 43.52 -0.82
N GLY A 100 29.47 42.66 -0.13
CA GLY A 100 28.41 43.04 0.82
C GLY A 100 27.07 43.44 0.18
N LYS A 101 26.95 43.32 -1.15
CA LYS A 101 25.69 43.49 -1.89
C LYS A 101 25.08 42.13 -2.17
N THR A 102 23.75 42.07 -2.19
CA THR A 102 23.01 40.81 -2.29
C THR A 102 21.93 40.87 -3.35
N ASP A 103 21.75 39.75 -4.04
CA ASP A 103 20.57 39.47 -4.86
C ASP A 103 20.17 38.00 -4.69
N THR A 104 18.94 37.65 -5.05
CA THR A 104 18.35 36.36 -4.71
C THR A 104 17.69 35.68 -5.90
N TYR A 105 17.68 34.35 -5.88
CA TYR A 105 16.91 33.54 -6.81
C TYR A 105 16.31 32.33 -6.09
N THR A 106 15.29 31.73 -6.69
CA THR A 106 14.60 30.58 -6.10
C THR A 106 14.93 29.28 -6.80
N ILE A 107 15.04 28.20 -6.03
CA ILE A 107 15.19 26.83 -6.53
C ILE A 107 14.06 25.93 -6.04
N THR A 108 14.02 24.71 -6.56
CA THR A 108 13.17 23.62 -6.06
C THR A 108 14.02 22.41 -5.72
N VAL A 109 13.81 21.84 -4.53
CA VAL A 109 14.35 20.54 -4.10
C VAL A 109 13.20 19.53 -4.08
N ASN A 110 13.23 18.59 -5.01
CA ASN A 110 12.27 17.49 -5.10
C ASN A 110 12.67 16.36 -4.15
N ALA A 111 11.67 15.58 -3.73
CA ALA A 111 11.94 14.32 -3.03
C ALA A 111 12.78 13.39 -3.91
N ALA A 112 13.73 12.67 -3.28
CA ALA A 112 14.45 11.61 -3.95
C ALA A 112 13.46 10.55 -4.46
N PRO A 113 13.62 10.03 -5.68
CA PRO A 113 12.73 9.02 -6.23
C PRO A 113 12.75 7.79 -5.32
N VAL A 114 11.59 7.41 -4.79
CA VAL A 114 11.43 6.20 -4.00
C VAL A 114 11.54 5.01 -4.94
N VAL A 115 12.70 4.37 -4.99
CA VAL A 115 12.91 3.12 -5.72
C VAL A 115 12.18 2.00 -4.98
N VAL A 116 10.96 1.67 -5.44
CA VAL A 116 10.20 0.55 -4.89
C VAL A 116 10.74 -0.74 -5.51
N PRO A 117 11.34 -1.65 -4.72
CA PRO A 117 11.90 -2.88 -5.27
C PRO A 117 10.79 -3.79 -5.81
N VAL A 118 10.99 -4.32 -7.02
CA VAL A 118 10.05 -5.23 -7.69
C VAL A 118 10.53 -6.67 -7.55
N LEU A 119 9.60 -7.62 -7.48
CA LEU A 119 9.92 -9.05 -7.32
C LEU A 119 10.59 -9.60 -8.59
N SER A 120 11.84 -10.02 -8.48
CA SER A 120 12.65 -10.52 -9.61
C SER A 120 12.50 -12.03 -9.79
N SER A 121 12.60 -12.81 -8.70
CA SER A 121 12.49 -14.26 -8.72
C SER A 121 11.94 -14.81 -7.41
N ILE A 122 11.52 -16.07 -7.42
CA ILE A 122 11.19 -16.84 -6.21
C ILE A 122 11.97 -18.16 -6.22
N GLN A 123 12.27 -18.68 -5.05
CA GLN A 123 12.96 -19.95 -4.84
C GLN A 123 12.42 -20.66 -3.61
N ILE A 124 12.40 -21.99 -3.63
CA ILE A 124 12.01 -22.78 -2.46
C ILE A 124 13.19 -22.78 -1.48
N ALA A 125 12.99 -22.19 -0.30
CA ALA A 125 13.98 -22.21 0.76
C ALA A 125 13.88 -23.48 1.61
N THR A 126 12.65 -23.96 1.86
CA THR A 126 12.40 -25.24 2.53
C THR A 126 11.21 -25.90 1.87
N PRO A 127 11.34 -27.11 1.30
CA PRO A 127 10.20 -27.86 0.77
C PRO A 127 9.16 -28.16 1.86
N ALA A 128 7.93 -28.51 1.44
CA ALA A 128 6.90 -28.98 2.36
C ALA A 128 7.37 -30.21 3.15
N SER A 129 6.93 -30.33 4.39
CA SER A 129 7.26 -31.46 5.27
C SER A 129 6.74 -32.81 4.74
N LYS A 130 5.61 -32.78 4.01
CA LYS A 130 5.03 -33.95 3.36
C LYS A 130 5.28 -33.92 1.84
N LEU A 131 6.17 -34.79 1.38
CA LEU A 131 6.48 -35.00 -0.04
C LEU A 131 5.96 -36.33 -0.58
N THR A 132 5.40 -37.18 0.29
CA THR A 132 4.88 -38.50 -0.06
C THR A 132 3.43 -38.60 0.37
N TYR A 133 2.57 -38.98 -0.56
CA TYR A 133 1.13 -39.07 -0.41
C TYR A 133 0.63 -40.47 -0.75
N THR A 134 -0.58 -40.81 -0.33
CA THR A 134 -1.34 -41.95 -0.87
C THR A 134 -2.47 -41.44 -1.78
N VAL A 135 -2.92 -42.27 -2.72
CA VAL A 135 -4.05 -41.95 -3.61
C VAL A 135 -5.27 -41.54 -2.77
N GLY A 136 -5.88 -40.40 -3.15
CA GLY A 136 -7.02 -39.80 -2.46
C GLY A 136 -6.66 -38.76 -1.38
N GLU A 137 -5.39 -38.58 -1.01
CA GLU A 137 -5.00 -37.55 -0.04
C GLU A 137 -5.06 -36.13 -0.61
N SER A 138 -5.29 -35.16 0.29
CA SER A 138 -5.21 -33.73 0.00
C SER A 138 -3.78 -33.20 0.11
N LEU A 139 -3.47 -32.17 -0.66
CA LEU A 139 -2.19 -31.44 -0.61
C LEU A 139 -1.93 -30.88 0.79
N ASP A 140 -0.72 -31.13 1.31
CA ASP A 140 -0.24 -30.56 2.57
C ASP A 140 1.01 -29.71 2.31
N ILE A 141 0.89 -28.41 2.53
CA ILE A 141 1.95 -27.42 2.31
C ILE A 141 2.68 -27.03 3.60
N THR A 142 2.41 -27.72 4.71
CA THR A 142 2.96 -27.38 6.02
C THR A 142 4.49 -27.44 5.97
N GLY A 143 5.13 -26.37 6.43
CA GLY A 143 6.59 -26.22 6.43
C GLY A 143 7.20 -25.72 5.12
N LEU A 144 6.42 -25.56 4.04
CA LEU A 144 6.89 -24.98 2.80
C LEU A 144 7.24 -23.50 3.01
N THR A 145 8.48 -23.12 2.74
CA THR A 145 8.92 -21.72 2.73
C THR A 145 9.51 -21.36 1.37
N VAL A 146 9.09 -20.23 0.84
CA VAL A 146 9.56 -19.67 -0.42
C VAL A 146 10.17 -18.32 -0.14
N VAL A 147 11.32 -18.02 -0.73
CA VAL A 147 11.98 -16.72 -0.63
C VAL A 147 11.91 -16.04 -1.99
N GLY A 148 11.44 -14.80 -2.00
CA GLY A 148 11.51 -13.94 -3.18
C GLY A 148 12.73 -13.05 -3.14
N THR A 149 13.41 -12.90 -4.28
CA THR A 149 14.51 -11.96 -4.47
C THR A 149 14.00 -10.77 -5.28
N TYR A 150 14.29 -9.56 -4.84
CA TYR A 150 13.82 -8.31 -5.47
C TYR A 150 14.92 -7.66 -6.35
N SER A 151 14.54 -6.61 -7.09
CA SER A 151 15.45 -5.86 -7.97
C SER A 151 16.61 -5.18 -7.26
N ASP A 152 16.44 -4.85 -5.98
CA ASP A 152 17.47 -4.29 -5.11
C ASP A 152 18.33 -5.39 -4.43
N THR A 153 18.22 -6.64 -4.88
CA THR A 153 18.86 -7.84 -4.31
C THR A 153 18.41 -8.24 -2.90
N SER A 154 17.49 -7.47 -2.30
CA SER A 154 16.90 -7.84 -1.02
C SER A 154 16.08 -9.13 -1.18
N THR A 155 15.94 -9.87 -0.07
CA THR A 155 15.17 -11.11 -0.05
C THR A 155 14.08 -11.02 1.01
N SER A 156 12.95 -11.69 0.76
CA SER A 156 11.85 -11.77 1.72
C SER A 156 11.16 -13.12 1.65
N THR A 157 10.84 -13.69 2.82
CA THR A 157 10.05 -14.92 2.91
C THR A 157 8.61 -14.63 2.49
N MET A 158 8.15 -15.38 1.50
CA MET A 158 6.82 -15.30 0.93
C MET A 158 5.90 -16.29 1.62
N VAL A 159 4.67 -15.85 1.87
CA VAL A 159 3.60 -16.72 2.38
C VAL A 159 2.97 -17.44 1.19
N VAL A 160 3.11 -18.77 1.15
CA VAL A 160 2.51 -19.64 0.13
C VAL A 160 1.15 -20.13 0.63
N VAL A 161 0.15 -20.14 -0.25
CA VAL A 161 -1.12 -20.85 0.00
C VAL A 161 -1.39 -21.91 -1.05
N ALA A 162 -2.34 -22.80 -0.77
CA ALA A 162 -2.68 -23.91 -1.65
C ALA A 162 -3.04 -23.46 -3.08
N GLY A 163 -3.69 -22.30 -3.23
CA GLY A 163 -4.02 -21.73 -4.55
C GLY A 163 -2.81 -21.27 -5.37
N ASP A 164 -1.65 -21.06 -4.74
CA ASP A 164 -0.41 -20.73 -5.44
C ASP A 164 0.27 -21.97 -6.03
N ILE A 165 -0.20 -23.17 -5.67
CA ILE A 165 0.39 -24.45 -6.08
C ILE A 165 -0.47 -25.10 -7.15
N THR A 166 0.16 -25.48 -8.25
CA THR A 166 -0.45 -26.23 -9.35
C THR A 166 0.32 -27.53 -9.61
N GLY A 167 -0.30 -28.48 -10.31
CA GLY A 167 0.33 -29.76 -10.66
C GLY A 167 0.12 -30.91 -9.67
N PHE A 168 -0.52 -30.67 -8.52
CA PHE A 168 -0.89 -31.73 -7.59
C PHE A 168 -2.09 -32.55 -8.12
N SER A 169 -1.94 -33.87 -8.17
CA SER A 169 -3.00 -34.83 -8.46
C SER A 169 -2.79 -36.12 -7.67
N SER A 170 -3.79 -36.51 -6.87
CA SER A 170 -3.79 -37.74 -6.08
C SER A 170 -4.77 -38.80 -6.60
N SER A 171 -5.23 -38.68 -7.85
CA SER A 171 -6.20 -39.62 -8.44
C SER A 171 -5.62 -40.98 -8.80
N ALA A 172 -4.29 -41.06 -8.97
CA ALA A 172 -3.57 -42.28 -9.30
C ALA A 172 -2.13 -42.21 -8.76
N PRO A 173 -1.44 -43.35 -8.59
CA PRO A 173 -0.04 -43.36 -8.16
C PRO A 173 0.84 -42.65 -9.19
N ALA A 174 1.74 -41.77 -8.73
CA ALA A 174 2.63 -40.99 -9.58
C ALA A 174 3.94 -40.70 -8.84
N VAL A 175 5.07 -41.09 -9.42
CA VAL A 175 6.40 -40.80 -8.87
C VAL A 175 6.96 -39.57 -9.57
N GLY A 176 7.51 -38.62 -8.81
CA GLY A 176 8.14 -37.43 -9.37
C GLY A 176 7.15 -36.42 -9.96
N GLN A 177 5.92 -36.37 -9.43
CA GLN A 177 4.93 -35.40 -9.85
C GLN A 177 5.42 -33.98 -9.53
N ILE A 178 5.40 -33.07 -10.52
CA ILE A 178 5.94 -31.72 -10.39
C ILE A 178 4.85 -30.79 -9.87
N LEU A 179 5.11 -30.16 -8.73
CA LEU A 179 4.33 -29.07 -8.20
C LEU A 179 4.98 -27.75 -8.60
N THR A 180 4.18 -26.83 -9.15
CA THR A 180 4.61 -25.49 -9.52
C THR A 180 4.02 -24.48 -8.55
N VAL A 181 4.87 -23.77 -7.83
CA VAL A 181 4.49 -22.67 -6.94
C VAL A 181 4.60 -21.36 -7.71
N THR A 182 3.53 -20.57 -7.75
CA THR A 182 3.44 -19.30 -8.48
C THR A 182 3.12 -18.14 -7.55
N ILE A 183 4.01 -17.16 -7.45
CA ILE A 183 3.81 -15.97 -6.60
C ILE A 183 4.23 -14.73 -7.39
N GLY A 184 3.30 -13.78 -7.57
CA GLY A 184 3.58 -12.54 -8.30
C GLY A 184 4.01 -12.76 -9.75
N GLY A 185 3.53 -13.83 -10.40
CA GLY A 185 3.90 -14.20 -11.77
C GLY A 185 5.28 -14.89 -11.90
N LYS A 186 5.97 -15.14 -10.77
CA LYS A 186 7.22 -15.91 -10.74
C LYS A 186 6.92 -17.34 -10.31
N THR A 187 7.65 -18.30 -10.87
CA THR A 187 7.42 -19.72 -10.63
C THR A 187 8.66 -20.43 -10.11
N THR A 188 8.47 -21.38 -9.21
CA THR A 188 9.49 -22.35 -8.79
C THR A 188 8.83 -23.71 -8.67
N THR A 189 9.60 -24.79 -8.84
CA THR A 189 9.05 -26.14 -8.87
C THR A 189 9.73 -27.06 -7.86
N TYR A 190 9.01 -28.09 -7.41
CA TYR A 190 9.55 -29.22 -6.67
C TYR A 190 8.74 -30.48 -6.97
N THR A 191 9.28 -31.65 -6.59
CA THR A 191 8.67 -32.95 -6.89
C THR A 191 8.09 -33.61 -5.65
N ILE A 192 7.02 -34.36 -5.84
CA ILE A 192 6.39 -35.23 -4.83
C ILE A 192 6.18 -36.65 -5.36
N THR A 193 5.80 -37.55 -4.47
CA THR A 193 5.41 -38.93 -4.81
C THR A 193 4.01 -39.24 -4.28
N VAL A 194 3.18 -39.89 -5.10
CA VAL A 194 1.87 -40.43 -4.73
C VAL A 194 1.91 -41.95 -4.87
N ASN A 195 1.74 -42.66 -3.75
CA ASN A 195 1.74 -44.11 -3.66
C ASN A 195 0.31 -44.67 -3.81
N ALA A 196 0.21 -45.92 -4.26
CA ALA A 196 -1.05 -46.66 -4.26
C ALA A 196 -1.58 -46.87 -2.83
N VAL A 197 -2.90 -46.93 -2.68
CA VAL A 197 -3.52 -47.35 -1.41
C VAL A 197 -3.11 -48.81 -1.15
N PRO A 198 -2.57 -49.14 0.04
CA PRO A 198 -2.29 -50.53 0.39
C PRO A 198 -3.56 -51.35 0.25
N ALA A 199 -3.48 -52.49 -0.45
CA ALA A 199 -4.63 -53.39 -0.57
C ALA A 199 -5.10 -53.79 0.84
N PRO A 200 -6.42 -53.84 1.11
CA PRO A 200 -6.92 -54.26 2.39
C PRO A 200 -6.36 -55.65 2.70
N THR A 201 -5.69 -55.79 3.83
CA THR A 201 -5.19 -57.08 4.31
C THR A 201 -6.39 -58.04 4.39
N PRO A 202 -6.34 -59.22 3.74
CA PRO A 202 -7.44 -60.17 3.82
C PRO A 202 -7.78 -60.44 5.29
N ALA A 203 -9.06 -60.32 5.65
CA ALA A 203 -9.52 -60.60 7.00
C ALA A 203 -9.09 -62.02 7.40
N PRO A 204 -8.64 -62.25 8.65
CA PRO A 204 -8.30 -63.58 9.12
C PRO A 204 -9.47 -64.53 8.89
N ALA A 205 -9.22 -65.66 8.21
CA ALA A 205 -10.22 -66.68 7.98
C ALA A 205 -10.87 -67.09 9.32
N PRO A 206 -12.20 -67.24 9.40
CA PRO A 206 -12.87 -67.70 10.62
C PRO A 206 -12.28 -69.04 11.07
N ALA A 207 -11.91 -69.14 12.34
CA ALA A 207 -11.43 -70.38 12.93
C ALA A 207 -12.49 -71.49 12.79
N PRO A 208 -12.11 -72.74 12.47
CA PRO A 208 -13.07 -73.84 12.36
C PRO A 208 -13.76 -74.06 13.70
N ALA A 209 -15.09 -73.94 13.71
CA ALA A 209 -15.92 -74.19 14.88
C ALA A 209 -15.88 -75.69 15.23
N SER A 210 -15.30 -76.02 16.38
CA SER A 210 -15.42 -77.34 17.00
C SER A 210 -16.85 -77.55 17.50
N GLY A 211 -17.45 -78.67 17.12
CA GLY A 211 -18.86 -78.99 17.34
C GLY A 211 -19.30 -79.17 18.79
N GLY A 212 -20.62 -79.09 18.97
CA GLY A 212 -21.35 -79.48 20.17
C GLY A 212 -22.83 -79.62 19.84
N SER A 213 -23.35 -80.84 19.89
CA SER A 213 -24.76 -81.18 19.72
C SER A 213 -25.56 -80.91 21.00
N GLY A 214 -26.80 -80.43 20.88
CA GLY A 214 -27.77 -80.43 21.99
C GLY A 214 -29.02 -79.64 21.61
N GLY A 215 -30.16 -80.33 21.51
CA GLY A 215 -31.41 -79.79 20.96
C GLY A 215 -32.36 -79.10 21.95
N GLY A 216 -33.46 -78.61 21.38
CA GLY A 216 -34.74 -78.40 22.08
C GLY A 216 -35.24 -76.96 22.17
N GLY A 217 -36.43 -76.72 21.62
CA GLY A 217 -37.36 -75.69 22.10
C GLY A 217 -37.48 -74.45 21.21
N GLY A 218 -38.68 -74.22 20.68
CA GLY A 218 -38.99 -73.19 19.70
C GLY A 218 -39.00 -71.75 20.22
N GLY A 219 -38.88 -70.83 19.27
CA GLY A 219 -38.97 -69.40 19.49
C GLY A 219 -38.33 -68.66 18.32
N ILE A 220 -39.13 -68.35 17.29
CA ILE A 220 -38.73 -67.40 16.25
C ILE A 220 -38.61 -66.01 16.90
N ILE A 221 -37.38 -65.63 17.24
CA ILE A 221 -36.99 -64.24 17.50
C ILE A 221 -36.08 -63.80 16.36
N THR A 222 -36.63 -62.99 15.45
CA THR A 222 -35.83 -62.23 14.49
C THR A 222 -34.89 -61.28 15.25
N PRO A 223 -33.57 -61.28 14.99
CA PRO A 223 -32.66 -60.38 15.67
C PRO A 223 -32.95 -58.92 15.26
N PRO A 224 -32.89 -57.95 16.18
CA PRO A 224 -32.96 -56.53 15.81
C PRO A 224 -31.66 -56.15 15.07
N PRO A 225 -31.70 -55.16 14.15
CA PRO A 225 -30.50 -54.75 13.44
C PRO A 225 -29.44 -54.19 14.40
N ALA A 226 -28.17 -54.49 14.09
CA ALA A 226 -27.02 -53.98 14.82
C ALA A 226 -27.00 -52.44 14.79
N ARG A 227 -26.99 -51.80 15.97
CA ARG A 227 -26.79 -50.35 16.13
C ARG A 227 -25.30 -50.03 16.04
N MET A 228 -24.90 -49.13 15.14
CA MET A 228 -23.52 -48.61 15.11
C MET A 228 -23.30 -47.65 16.28
N GLN A 229 -22.17 -47.84 16.96
CA GLN A 229 -21.75 -47.09 18.15
C GLN A 229 -20.47 -46.32 17.81
N THR A 230 -20.49 -45.00 17.96
CA THR A 230 -19.30 -44.15 17.81
C THR A 230 -18.84 -43.69 19.19
N ILE A 231 -17.56 -43.94 19.49
CA ILE A 231 -16.91 -43.58 20.75
C ILE A 231 -16.00 -42.37 20.48
N TYR A 232 -16.23 -41.28 21.20
CA TYR A 232 -15.40 -40.07 21.12
C TYR A 232 -14.19 -40.16 22.06
N PRO A 233 -13.09 -39.43 21.77
CA PRO A 233 -11.88 -39.46 22.59
C PRO A 233 -12.04 -38.93 24.02
N ASP A 234 -13.21 -38.34 24.36
CA ASP A 234 -13.60 -37.92 25.70
C ASP A 234 -14.42 -38.97 26.47
N GLY A 235 -14.62 -40.17 25.90
CA GLY A 235 -15.33 -41.29 26.54
C GLY A 235 -16.85 -41.28 26.35
N ARG A 236 -17.40 -40.35 25.56
CA ARG A 236 -18.84 -40.34 25.24
C ARG A 236 -19.22 -41.38 24.19
N ILE A 237 -20.38 -41.99 24.38
CA ILE A 237 -20.96 -43.02 23.50
C ILE A 237 -22.28 -42.50 22.92
N VAL A 238 -22.42 -42.50 21.60
CA VAL A 238 -23.67 -42.15 20.89
C VAL A 238 -24.10 -43.30 19.98
N TYR A 239 -25.38 -43.65 20.02
CA TYR A 239 -26.01 -44.67 19.15
C TYR A 239 -26.81 -43.98 18.04
N THR A 240 -26.62 -44.38 16.78
CA THR A 240 -27.45 -43.92 15.65
C THR A 240 -28.31 -45.07 15.15
N ASP A 241 -29.61 -44.80 14.95
CA ASP A 241 -30.57 -45.74 14.38
C ASP A 241 -30.94 -45.21 12.98
N THR A 242 -30.83 -46.06 11.96
CA THR A 242 -30.94 -45.64 10.56
C THR A 242 -32.15 -46.31 9.91
N LEU A 243 -33.27 -45.59 9.85
CA LEU A 243 -34.32 -45.82 8.86
C LEU A 243 -34.66 -44.47 8.21
N GLY A 244 -34.39 -44.40 6.91
CA GLY A 244 -34.50 -43.19 6.10
C GLY A 244 -35.93 -42.68 5.98
N GLY A 245 -36.13 -41.44 6.42
CA GLY A 245 -37.26 -40.60 6.13
C GLY A 245 -36.81 -39.15 6.34
N SER A 246 -36.91 -38.34 5.28
CA SER A 246 -36.56 -36.92 5.22
C SER A 246 -37.00 -36.15 6.47
N GLY A 247 -36.03 -35.78 7.31
CA GLY A 247 -36.23 -34.94 8.47
C GLY A 247 -35.69 -33.54 8.18
N THR A 248 -36.49 -32.69 7.53
CA THR A 248 -36.40 -31.26 7.76
C THR A 248 -36.72 -31.01 9.24
N PRO A 249 -35.85 -30.36 10.04
CA PRO A 249 -36.33 -29.71 11.25
C PRO A 249 -37.07 -28.44 10.79
N THR A 250 -38.37 -28.57 10.56
CA THR A 250 -39.26 -27.41 10.67
C THR A 250 -39.40 -27.16 12.18
N THR A 251 -38.49 -26.36 12.74
CA THR A 251 -38.82 -25.60 13.94
C THR A 251 -39.87 -24.58 13.52
N THR A 252 -41.10 -24.76 13.97
CA THR A 252 -42.11 -23.72 13.90
C THR A 252 -41.53 -22.48 14.60
N PRO A 253 -41.55 -21.30 13.96
CA PRO A 253 -40.98 -20.09 14.55
C PRO A 253 -41.71 -19.80 15.85
N SER A 254 -40.99 -19.81 16.97
CA SER A 254 -41.50 -19.21 18.20
C SER A 254 -41.68 -17.73 17.92
N LEU A 255 -42.92 -17.27 18.07
CA LEU A 255 -43.36 -15.90 17.97
C LEU A 255 -42.45 -14.99 18.82
N GLY A 256 -41.47 -14.34 18.19
CA GLY A 256 -40.66 -13.31 18.85
C GLY A 256 -39.18 -13.14 18.47
N GLU A 257 -38.56 -13.93 17.58
CA GLU A 257 -37.16 -13.68 17.18
C GLU A 257 -37.05 -12.98 15.82
N VAL A 258 -36.59 -11.72 15.86
CA VAL A 258 -36.30 -10.90 14.69
C VAL A 258 -35.05 -11.44 14.00
N LEU A 259 -35.21 -11.92 12.77
CA LEU A 259 -34.13 -12.23 11.84
C LEU A 259 -33.27 -10.98 11.59
N GLY A 260 -32.05 -10.92 12.13
CA GLY A 260 -31.04 -9.95 11.70
C GLY A 260 -29.99 -9.55 12.74
N ALA A 261 -28.72 -9.76 12.38
CA ALA A 261 -27.48 -9.21 12.95
C ALA A 261 -26.87 -9.91 14.19
N SER A 262 -26.29 -11.09 13.98
CA SER A 262 -25.09 -11.47 14.74
C SER A 262 -23.96 -10.50 14.38
N THR A 263 -23.70 -9.49 15.21
CA THR A 263 -22.60 -8.55 15.00
C THR A 263 -21.27 -9.30 15.09
N PHE A 264 -20.58 -9.50 13.97
CA PHE A 264 -19.23 -10.06 13.95
C PHE A 264 -18.29 -9.18 14.81
N ARG A 265 -17.44 -9.82 15.63
CA ARG A 265 -16.50 -9.12 16.52
C ARG A 265 -15.06 -9.43 16.12
N PHE A 266 -14.30 -8.37 15.83
CA PHE A 266 -12.87 -8.40 15.57
C PHE A 266 -12.09 -8.56 16.88
N THR A 267 -11.47 -9.73 17.09
CA THR A 267 -10.77 -10.08 18.33
C THR A 267 -9.25 -9.98 18.21
N ARG A 268 -8.70 -10.03 16.99
CA ARG A 268 -7.25 -9.93 16.73
C ARG A 268 -6.89 -8.70 15.91
N GLY A 269 -5.64 -8.25 16.06
CA GLY A 269 -5.09 -7.21 15.20
C GLY A 269 -4.93 -7.71 13.77
N LEU A 270 -5.30 -6.89 12.78
CA LEU A 270 -5.14 -7.20 11.36
C LEU A 270 -4.18 -6.20 10.73
N ALA A 271 -3.25 -6.68 9.92
CA ALA A 271 -2.25 -5.89 9.22
C ALA A 271 -1.97 -6.51 7.84
N LEU A 272 -1.15 -5.82 7.04
CA LEU A 272 -0.73 -6.32 5.73
C LEU A 272 -0.22 -7.78 5.83
N GLY A 273 -0.79 -8.66 4.99
CA GLY A 273 -0.49 -10.10 5.00
C GLY A 273 -1.44 -10.95 5.86
N SER A 274 -2.29 -10.35 6.71
CA SER A 274 -3.29 -11.08 7.51
C SER A 274 -4.31 -11.80 6.63
N ARG A 275 -4.80 -12.95 7.10
CA ARG A 275 -5.81 -13.77 6.39
C ARG A 275 -6.85 -14.34 7.34
N GLY A 276 -7.99 -14.73 6.78
CA GLY A 276 -9.04 -15.48 7.47
C GLY A 276 -10.34 -14.71 7.59
N GLU A 277 -11.28 -15.28 8.34
CA GLU A 277 -12.66 -14.79 8.46
C GLU A 277 -12.75 -13.33 8.94
N GLU A 278 -11.91 -12.92 9.91
CA GLU A 278 -11.85 -11.52 10.35
C GLU A 278 -11.38 -10.56 9.25
N VAL A 279 -10.57 -11.01 8.29
CA VAL A 279 -10.17 -10.17 7.15
C VAL A 279 -11.29 -10.08 6.12
N THR A 280 -11.98 -11.19 5.86
CA THR A 280 -13.16 -11.21 4.98
C THR A 280 -14.22 -10.25 5.50
N GLU A 281 -14.51 -10.29 6.80
CA GLU A 281 -15.50 -9.38 7.38
C GLU A 281 -15.04 -7.92 7.40
N LEU A 282 -13.75 -7.67 7.65
CA LEU A 282 -13.19 -6.32 7.51
C LEU A 282 -13.41 -5.80 6.09
N GLN A 283 -13.12 -6.62 5.08
CA GLN A 283 -13.29 -6.24 3.68
C GLN A 283 -14.77 -6.01 3.35
N ASN A 284 -15.68 -6.89 3.78
CA ASN A 284 -17.13 -6.69 3.65
C ASN A 284 -17.57 -5.35 4.24
N ARG A 285 -17.05 -5.00 5.42
CA ARG A 285 -17.35 -3.72 6.08
C ARG A 285 -16.82 -2.53 5.29
N LEU A 286 -15.59 -2.62 4.77
CA LEU A 286 -14.99 -1.55 3.96
C LEU A 286 -15.68 -1.40 2.60
N ILE A 287 -16.15 -2.49 2.00
CA ILE A 287 -16.95 -2.50 0.76
C ILE A 287 -18.30 -1.83 1.03
N ALA A 288 -18.98 -2.18 2.12
CA ALA A 288 -20.24 -1.57 2.52
C ALA A 288 -20.12 -0.05 2.78
N LEU A 289 -18.95 0.41 3.23
CA LEU A 289 -18.63 1.84 3.41
C LEU A 289 -18.17 2.52 2.11
N GLY A 290 -18.08 1.80 0.98
CA GLY A 290 -17.60 2.34 -0.29
C GLY A 290 -16.10 2.67 -0.31
N LEU A 291 -15.34 2.17 0.67
CA LEU A 291 -13.89 2.41 0.78
C LEU A 291 -13.06 1.39 0.02
N LEU A 292 -13.65 0.24 -0.31
CA LEU A 292 -13.01 -0.86 -1.00
C LEU A 292 -13.90 -1.32 -2.16
N ASN A 293 -13.35 -1.30 -3.38
CA ASN A 293 -14.08 -1.62 -4.62
C ASN A 293 -13.68 -2.98 -5.20
N VAL A 294 -13.31 -3.93 -4.35
CA VAL A 294 -12.95 -5.30 -4.73
C VAL A 294 -13.70 -6.29 -3.84
N GLU A 295 -13.93 -7.50 -4.32
CA GLU A 295 -14.57 -8.55 -3.51
C GLU A 295 -13.74 -8.93 -2.27
N ALA A 296 -14.41 -9.38 -1.22
CA ALA A 296 -13.75 -9.82 0.00
C ALA A 296 -13.04 -11.15 -0.25
N THR A 297 -11.72 -11.08 -0.41
CA THR A 297 -10.84 -12.23 -0.66
C THR A 297 -10.39 -12.94 0.62
N GLY A 298 -10.62 -12.32 1.78
CA GLY A 298 -10.10 -12.79 3.06
C GLY A 298 -8.58 -12.61 3.20
N TYR A 299 -7.95 -11.82 2.32
CA TYR A 299 -6.52 -11.48 2.36
C TYR A 299 -6.29 -9.97 2.49
N PHE A 300 -5.54 -9.56 3.52
CA PHE A 300 -5.23 -8.16 3.80
C PHE A 300 -4.07 -7.70 2.92
N GLY A 301 -4.39 -7.28 1.70
CA GLY A 301 -3.43 -6.76 0.73
C GLY A 301 -3.27 -5.23 0.79
N LYS A 302 -2.53 -4.67 -0.20
CA LYS A 302 -2.29 -3.23 -0.32
C LYS A 302 -3.59 -2.41 -0.44
N LEU A 303 -4.58 -2.93 -1.18
CA LEU A 303 -5.89 -2.28 -1.35
C LEU A 303 -6.67 -2.22 -0.04
N THR A 304 -6.70 -3.33 0.72
CA THR A 304 -7.33 -3.36 2.04
C THR A 304 -6.62 -2.42 3.01
N LYS A 305 -5.29 -2.34 2.97
CA LYS A 305 -4.52 -1.37 3.77
C LYS A 305 -4.93 0.08 3.46
N ALA A 306 -5.01 0.43 2.18
CA ALA A 306 -5.44 1.78 1.76
C ALA A 306 -6.89 2.08 2.20
N ALA A 307 -7.79 1.10 2.10
CA ALA A 307 -9.17 1.25 2.58
C ALA A 307 -9.24 1.40 4.11
N VAL A 308 -8.40 0.71 4.87
CA VAL A 308 -8.28 0.89 6.32
C VAL A 308 -7.74 2.26 6.69
N MET A 309 -6.76 2.79 5.93
CA MET A 309 -6.27 4.15 6.15
C MET A 309 -7.37 5.19 5.96
N LYS A 310 -8.21 5.05 4.93
CA LYS A 310 -9.38 5.90 4.72
C LYS A 310 -10.41 5.75 5.84
N PHE A 311 -10.66 4.52 6.28
CA PHE A 311 -11.54 4.27 7.43
C PHE A 311 -11.02 4.97 8.70
N GLN A 312 -9.71 4.90 8.94
CA GLN A 312 -9.07 5.56 10.07
C GLN A 312 -9.18 7.08 9.97
N GLU A 313 -8.89 7.65 8.80
CA GLU A 313 -9.03 9.08 8.52
C GLU A 313 -10.45 9.59 8.80
N MET A 314 -11.47 8.91 8.27
CA MET A 314 -12.88 9.29 8.47
C MET A 314 -13.33 9.25 9.94
N ASN A 315 -12.64 8.48 10.79
CA ASN A 315 -12.95 8.36 12.20
C ASN A 315 -11.95 9.11 13.10
N GLY A 316 -11.11 9.98 12.53
CA GLY A 316 -10.13 10.77 13.29
C GLY A 316 -9.02 9.94 13.95
N LEU A 317 -8.72 8.76 13.42
CA LEU A 317 -7.60 7.93 13.84
C LEU A 317 -6.36 8.21 12.98
N GLU A 318 -5.19 7.92 13.55
CA GLU A 318 -3.94 7.89 12.79
C GLU A 318 -4.01 6.85 11.66
N GLN A 319 -3.64 7.26 10.45
CA GLN A 319 -3.76 6.49 9.21
C GLN A 319 -2.63 5.44 9.08
N VAL A 320 -2.40 4.65 10.12
CA VAL A 320 -1.33 3.64 10.16
C VAL A 320 -1.61 2.46 9.23
N GLY A 321 -2.86 2.27 8.80
CA GLY A 321 -3.28 1.22 7.87
C GLY A 321 -3.38 -0.18 8.48
N ASN A 322 -3.15 -0.31 9.79
CA ASN A 322 -3.32 -1.54 10.55
C ASN A 322 -4.55 -1.44 11.47
N VAL A 323 -5.25 -2.55 11.65
CA VAL A 323 -6.43 -2.69 12.49
C VAL A 323 -5.99 -3.02 13.92
N GLY A 324 -5.56 -1.99 14.66
CA GLY A 324 -5.21 -2.07 16.08
C GLY A 324 -6.43 -1.98 17.01
N PRO A 325 -6.23 -1.99 18.34
CA PRO A 325 -7.32 -1.93 19.33
C PRO A 325 -8.31 -0.76 19.12
N LYS A 326 -7.81 0.44 18.78
CA LYS A 326 -8.65 1.61 18.50
C LYS A 326 -9.54 1.41 17.27
N THR A 327 -8.96 0.94 16.16
CA THR A 327 -9.70 0.62 14.93
C THR A 327 -10.74 -0.48 15.16
N ARG A 328 -10.38 -1.53 15.93
CA ARG A 328 -11.31 -2.62 16.27
C ARG A 328 -12.46 -2.18 17.14
N ALA A 329 -12.23 -1.28 18.10
CA ALA A 329 -13.31 -0.72 18.92
C ALA A 329 -14.38 -0.07 18.04
N LEU A 330 -13.97 0.70 17.03
CA LEU A 330 -14.90 1.30 16.06
C LEU A 330 -15.61 0.26 15.21
N LEU A 331 -14.88 -0.72 14.65
CA LEU A 331 -15.48 -1.78 13.84
C LEU A 331 -16.48 -2.64 14.63
N ASN A 332 -16.18 -2.93 15.91
CA ASN A 332 -17.03 -3.71 16.81
C ASN A 332 -18.21 -2.92 17.37
N SER A 333 -18.16 -1.59 17.33
CA SER A 333 -19.24 -0.73 17.84
C SER A 333 -20.48 -0.71 16.93
N GLY A 334 -20.45 -1.41 15.80
CA GLY A 334 -21.58 -1.53 14.88
C GLY A 334 -21.88 -0.24 14.09
N VAL A 335 -21.11 0.83 14.29
CA VAL A 335 -21.33 2.11 13.62
C VAL A 335 -20.79 2.04 12.20
N ALA A 336 -21.68 1.81 11.24
CA ALA A 336 -21.45 2.20 9.86
C ALA A 336 -21.61 3.73 9.77
N VAL A 337 -20.53 4.49 10.01
CA VAL A 337 -20.52 5.90 9.59
C VAL A 337 -20.21 5.91 8.10
N GLY A 338 -21.30 5.84 7.34
CA GLY A 338 -21.34 5.83 5.88
C GLY A 338 -22.76 6.08 5.37
N THR A 339 -23.56 6.84 6.12
CA THR A 339 -24.69 7.58 5.57
C THR A 339 -24.62 8.97 6.19
N GLY A 340 -24.67 10.00 5.35
CA GLY A 340 -24.67 11.38 5.82
C GLY A 340 -25.85 11.60 6.76
N SER A 341 -25.57 11.80 8.05
CA SER A 341 -26.49 12.41 9.00
C SER A 341 -25.77 12.67 10.32
N GLY A 342 -25.61 13.96 10.63
CA GLY A 342 -25.58 14.46 12.00
C GLY A 342 -24.39 14.03 12.86
N ALA A 343 -23.35 14.87 12.89
CA ALA A 343 -22.64 15.11 14.15
C ALA A 343 -23.70 15.35 15.24
N THR A 344 -23.75 14.50 16.26
CA THR A 344 -24.65 14.69 17.40
C THR A 344 -24.23 15.95 18.13
N ILE A 345 -24.92 17.06 17.87
CA ILE A 345 -24.82 18.26 18.68
C ILE A 345 -25.40 17.90 20.06
N PRO A 346 -24.64 17.98 21.16
CA PRO A 346 -25.20 17.78 22.49
C PRO A 346 -26.41 18.72 22.69
N GLY A 347 -27.58 18.13 22.98
CA GLY A 347 -28.85 18.87 23.14
C GLY A 347 -29.83 18.82 21.96
N CYS A 348 -29.49 18.23 20.80
CA CYS A 348 -30.44 17.98 19.71
C CYS A 348 -30.67 16.47 19.50
N ALA A 349 -31.75 15.92 20.08
CA ALA A 349 -32.20 14.55 19.85
C ALA A 349 -33.21 14.48 18.67
N VAL A 350 -33.30 13.31 18.03
CA VAL A 350 -34.24 13.06 16.91
C VAL A 350 -35.67 13.34 17.37
N GLY A 351 -36.34 14.28 16.70
CA GLY A 351 -37.72 14.70 17.01
C GLY A 351 -37.85 16.07 17.68
N ASN A 352 -36.75 16.66 18.17
CA ASN A 352 -36.80 17.99 18.81
C ASN A 352 -36.61 19.10 17.78
N LYS A 353 -37.53 20.09 17.76
CA LYS A 353 -37.40 21.29 16.91
C LYS A 353 -36.35 22.28 17.43
N PHE A 354 -36.01 22.23 18.72
CA PHE A 354 -35.08 23.16 19.38
C PHE A 354 -34.11 22.42 20.31
N ASN A 355 -32.89 22.95 20.44
CA ASN A 355 -31.84 22.42 21.30
C ASN A 355 -32.22 22.61 22.78
N THR A 356 -32.14 21.55 23.58
CA THR A 356 -32.56 21.55 24.99
C THR A 356 -31.61 22.29 25.94
N VAL A 357 -30.41 22.65 25.47
CA VAL A 357 -29.39 23.39 26.22
C VAL A 357 -29.37 24.87 25.81
N THR A 358 -29.54 25.19 24.52
CA THR A 358 -29.37 26.57 24.00
C THR A 358 -30.66 27.25 23.53
N GLY A 359 -31.76 26.50 23.37
CA GLY A 359 -33.05 27.04 22.90
C GLY A 359 -33.11 27.42 21.41
N GLN A 360 -32.02 27.21 20.64
CA GLN A 360 -31.97 27.48 19.20
C GLN A 360 -32.58 26.34 18.37
N THR A 361 -33.07 26.61 17.16
CA THR A 361 -33.66 25.60 16.27
C THR A 361 -32.63 24.53 15.89
N CYS A 362 -32.98 23.25 16.03
CA CYS A 362 -32.20 22.13 15.49
C CYS A 362 -32.44 22.06 13.97
N SER A 363 -31.95 23.04 13.23
CA SER A 363 -31.93 23.07 11.77
C SER A 363 -30.48 23.05 11.33
N VAL A 364 -30.08 21.97 10.65
CA VAL A 364 -28.75 21.86 10.04
C VAL A 364 -28.65 23.01 9.02
N PRO A 365 -27.62 23.87 9.07
CA PRO A 365 -27.40 24.83 8.00
C PRO A 365 -27.21 24.04 6.71
N ALA A 366 -28.00 24.37 5.69
CA ALA A 366 -27.77 23.88 4.34
C ALA A 366 -26.29 24.07 4.00
N VAL A 367 -25.65 23.01 3.51
CA VAL A 367 -24.26 23.01 3.07
C VAL A 367 -24.09 24.18 2.11
N VAL A 368 -23.34 25.19 2.55
CA VAL A 368 -22.92 26.28 1.68
C VAL A 368 -21.99 25.65 0.64
N ALA A 369 -22.45 25.66 -0.61
CA ALA A 369 -21.62 25.47 -1.78
C ALA A 369 -20.37 26.36 -1.66
N GLY A 370 -19.18 25.76 -1.60
CA GLY A 370 -17.94 26.53 -1.46
C GLY A 370 -16.70 25.78 -0.99
N ALA A 371 -16.72 24.46 -0.81
CA ALA A 371 -15.48 23.71 -0.61
C ALA A 371 -14.85 23.40 -1.98
N THR A 372 -13.98 24.29 -2.46
CA THR A 372 -13.17 24.06 -3.65
C THR A 372 -12.25 22.86 -3.41
N ILE A 373 -12.50 21.75 -4.11
CA ILE A 373 -11.54 20.65 -4.20
C ILE A 373 -10.34 21.17 -5.01
N PRO A 374 -9.11 21.18 -4.47
CA PRO A 374 -7.92 21.57 -5.23
C PRO A 374 -7.83 20.75 -6.53
N GLY A 375 -7.82 21.44 -7.67
CA GLY A 375 -7.80 20.83 -9.00
C GLY A 375 -9.16 20.60 -9.69
N CYS A 376 -10.29 20.84 -9.01
CA CYS A 376 -11.62 20.87 -9.63
C CYS A 376 -12.18 22.29 -9.63
N ALA A 377 -11.82 23.07 -10.65
CA ALA A 377 -12.46 24.36 -10.94
C ALA A 377 -13.82 24.16 -11.62
N VAL A 378 -14.73 25.12 -11.43
CA VAL A 378 -16.04 25.14 -12.08
C VAL A 378 -15.86 25.05 -13.60
N GLY A 379 -16.43 24.01 -14.22
CA GLY A 379 -16.34 23.74 -15.66
C GLY A 379 -15.38 22.60 -16.05
N ASN A 380 -14.52 22.12 -15.13
CA ASN A 380 -13.63 21.00 -15.43
C ASN A 380 -14.35 19.66 -15.21
N LYS A 381 -14.41 18.83 -16.26
CA LYS A 381 -14.90 17.44 -16.15
C LYS A 381 -13.96 16.53 -15.36
N PHE A 382 -12.67 16.87 -15.32
CA PHE A 382 -11.62 16.07 -14.68
C PHE A 382 -10.69 16.95 -13.85
N ASN A 383 -10.23 16.42 -12.72
CA ASN A 383 -9.34 17.09 -11.79
C ASN A 383 -7.94 17.25 -12.42
N THR A 384 -7.39 18.46 -12.38
CA THR A 384 -6.11 18.80 -13.04
C THR A 384 -4.88 18.21 -12.37
N VAL A 385 -5.02 17.66 -11.16
CA VAL A 385 -3.95 17.05 -10.36
C VAL A 385 -4.04 15.52 -10.38
N SER A 386 -5.24 14.95 -10.25
CA SER A 386 -5.43 13.50 -10.15
C SER A 386 -5.92 12.81 -11.44
N GLY A 387 -6.39 13.57 -12.44
CA GLY A 387 -6.99 13.04 -13.67
C GLY A 387 -8.34 12.35 -13.49
N GLN A 388 -8.88 12.29 -12.27
CA GLN A 388 -10.18 11.69 -11.95
C GLN A 388 -11.34 12.65 -12.26
N ALA A 389 -12.53 12.12 -12.52
CA ALA A 389 -13.71 12.94 -12.80
C ALA A 389 -14.07 13.84 -11.61
N CYS A 390 -14.29 15.13 -11.86
CA CYS A 390 -14.81 16.03 -10.84
C CYS A 390 -16.31 15.73 -10.63
N PRO A 391 -16.79 15.68 -9.37
CA PRO A 391 -18.22 15.50 -9.11
C PRO A 391 -18.99 16.67 -9.74
N VAL A 392 -20.00 16.34 -10.54
CA VAL A 392 -20.81 17.31 -11.27
C VAL A 392 -21.39 18.31 -10.27
N GLN A 393 -21.00 19.58 -10.40
CA GLN A 393 -21.54 20.70 -9.60
C GLN A 393 -22.93 21.07 -10.10
#